data_AF-A0A535QMP7-F1
#
_entry.id   AF-A0A535QMP7-F1
#
_cell.length_a   1.000
_cell.length_b   1.000
_cell.length_c   1.000
_cell.angle_alpha   90.00
_cell.angle_beta   90.00
_cell.angle_gamma   90.00
#
_symmetry.space_group_name_H-M   'P 1'
#
loop_
_entity.id
_entity.type
_entity.pdbx_description
1 polymer ?
#
loop_
_entity_poly.entity_id
_entity_poly.type
_entity_poly.pdbx_seq_one_letter_code
_entity_poly.pdbx_strand_id
1 'polypeptide(L)'
;MNSLNGAARVLLIADDREKGKRYHDALASGGYAVTQAESFVEALGTPGLDPDVIVLCELAVFSYPAQTAQVLRVSAEMTPAALVAEVHRRVALRAALYATIAQAA
;
A
#
# COMPACT_ATOMS: atom_id res chain seq x y z
N MET A 1 -0.42 -11.41 -12.26
CA MET A 1 -1.61 -10.91 -12.98
C MET A 1 -2.36 -10.00 -12.03
N ASN A 2 -2.39 -8.69 -12.28
CA ASN A 2 -3.15 -7.77 -11.44
C ASN A 2 -4.64 -7.98 -11.68
N SER A 3 -5.42 -8.17 -10.63
CA SER A 3 -6.87 -8.29 -10.71
C SER A 3 -7.44 -6.98 -11.26
N LEU A 4 -7.86 -7.02 -12.53
CA LEU A 4 -8.69 -5.97 -13.15
C LEU A 4 -10.09 -5.84 -12.50
N ASN A 5 -10.43 -6.75 -11.56
CA ASN A 5 -11.71 -6.80 -10.83
C ASN A 5 -11.54 -6.90 -9.29
N GLY A 6 -10.35 -6.65 -8.74
CA GLY A 6 -10.08 -6.80 -7.30
C GLY A 6 -9.62 -5.49 -6.67
N ALA A 7 -10.02 -5.25 -5.41
CA ALA A 7 -9.48 -4.16 -4.61
C ALA A 7 -7.94 -4.20 -4.58
N ALA A 8 -7.28 -3.07 -4.80
CA ALA A 8 -5.82 -3.01 -4.71
C ALA A 8 -5.37 -3.40 -3.30
N ARG A 9 -4.33 -4.22 -3.21
CA ARG A 9 -3.80 -4.76 -1.95
C ARG A 9 -2.82 -3.77 -1.35
N VAL A 10 -3.09 -3.33 -0.12
CA VAL A 10 -2.24 -2.40 0.62
C VAL A 10 -1.64 -3.13 1.81
N LEU A 11 -0.31 -3.15 1.90
CA LEU A 11 0.39 -3.55 3.11
C LEU A 11 0.69 -2.28 3.93
N LEU A 12 0.06 -2.15 5.10
CA LEU A 12 0.31 -1.07 6.04
C LEU A 12 1.29 -1.54 7.11
N ILE A 13 2.44 -0.89 7.21
CA ILE A 13 3.46 -1.14 8.23
C ILE A 13 3.45 0.02 9.20
N ALA A 14 3.07 -0.27 10.44
CA ALA A 14 3.02 0.71 11.52
C ALA A 14 3.54 0.06 12.80
N ASP A 15 4.61 0.61 13.36
CA ASP A 15 5.24 0.16 14.61
C ASP A 15 4.29 0.22 15.82
N ASP A 16 3.32 1.12 15.79
CA ASP A 16 2.22 1.23 16.74
C ASP A 16 0.91 0.81 16.09
N ARG A 17 0.36 -0.32 16.56
CA ARG A 17 -0.88 -0.92 16.03
C ARG A 17 -2.07 0.03 16.08
N GLU A 18 -2.23 0.78 17.16
CA GLU A 18 -3.36 1.69 17.36
C GLU A 18 -3.24 2.93 16.46
N LYS A 19 -2.02 3.46 16.31
CA LYS A 19 -1.77 4.53 15.33
C LYS A 19 -1.96 4.06 13.89
N GLY A 20 -1.60 2.82 13.58
CA GLY A 20 -1.86 2.20 12.29
C GLY A 20 -3.36 2.02 12.00
N LYS A 21 -4.16 1.75 13.04
CA LYS A 21 -5.59 1.45 12.90
C LYS A 21 -6.37 2.54 12.17
N ARG A 22 -6.11 3.82 12.46
CA ARG A 22 -6.81 4.94 11.80
C ARG A 22 -6.58 4.97 10.29
N TYR A 23 -5.37 4.62 9.86
CA TYR A 23 -5.00 4.56 8.45
C TYR A 23 -5.53 3.30 7.79
N HIS A 24 -5.47 2.18 8.50
CA HIS A 24 -6.09 0.92 8.10
C HIS A 24 -7.58 1.11 7.78
N ASP A 25 -8.34 1.66 8.73
CA ASP A 25 -9.79 1.83 8.59
C ASP A 25 -10.14 2.78 7.44
N ALA A 26 -9.35 3.86 7.27
CA ALA A 26 -9.53 4.79 6.16
C ALA A 26 -9.25 4.13 4.80
N LEU A 27 -8.19 3.33 4.69
CA LEU A 27 -7.85 2.60 3.47
C LEU A 27 -8.88 1.51 3.15
N ALA A 28 -9.34 0.77 4.15
CA ALA A 28 -10.40 -0.23 3.99
C ALA A 28 -11.71 0.43 3.53
N SER A 29 -12.09 1.57 4.13
CA SER A 29 -13.25 2.37 3.72
C SER A 29 -13.09 2.95 2.31
N GLY A 30 -11.85 3.21 1.88
CA GLY A 30 -11.50 3.59 0.51
C GLY A 30 -11.60 2.45 -0.52
N GLY A 31 -11.96 1.24 -0.08
CA GLY A 31 -12.14 0.07 -0.94
C GLY A 31 -10.87 -0.73 -1.20
N TYR A 32 -9.83 -0.57 -0.38
CA TYR A 32 -8.59 -1.34 -0.48
C TYR A 32 -8.63 -2.61 0.37
N ALA A 33 -7.96 -3.66 -0.09
CA ALA A 33 -7.70 -4.84 0.73
C ALA A 33 -6.44 -4.56 1.57
N VAL A 34 -6.62 -4.29 2.87
CA VAL A 34 -5.53 -3.85 3.74
C VAL A 34 -5.04 -4.98 4.64
N THR A 35 -3.73 -5.22 4.64
CA THR A 35 -3.04 -6.06 5.62
C THR A 35 -2.19 -5.16 6.48
N GLN A 36 -2.32 -5.23 7.82
CA GLN A 36 -1.49 -4.47 8.75
C GLN A 36 -0.43 -5.38 9.39
N ALA A 37 0.80 -4.88 9.50
CA ALA A 37 1.92 -5.51 10.22
C ALA A 37 2.69 -4.47 11.03
N GLU A 38 3.38 -4.89 12.10
CA GLU A 38 4.20 -3.98 12.91
C GLU A 38 5.58 -3.75 12.28
N SER A 39 6.06 -4.73 11.50
CA SER A 39 7.27 -4.61 10.71
C SER A 39 7.18 -5.35 9.38
N PHE A 40 8.08 -5.04 8.45
CA PHE A 40 8.18 -5.79 7.21
C PHE A 40 8.66 -7.23 7.44
N VAL A 41 9.45 -7.48 8.48
CA VAL A 41 9.96 -8.82 8.83
C VAL A 41 8.81 -9.75 9.20
N GLU A 42 7.82 -9.26 9.95
CA GLU A 42 6.60 -10.02 10.22
C GLU A 42 5.80 -10.30 8.94
N ALA A 43 5.77 -9.32 8.03
CA ALA A 43 5.07 -9.45 6.76
C ALA A 43 5.72 -10.50 5.83
N LEU A 44 7.06 -10.62 5.84
CA LEU A 44 7.83 -11.56 5.00
C LEU A 44 7.46 -13.04 5.22
N GLY A 45 6.93 -13.40 6.38
CA GLY A 45 6.48 -14.76 6.69
C GLY A 45 5.08 -15.09 6.16
N THR A 46 4.36 -14.12 5.57
CA THR A 46 2.97 -14.28 5.14
C THR A 46 2.94 -14.88 3.73
N PRO A 47 2.48 -16.14 3.55
CA PRO A 47 2.42 -16.76 2.24
C PRO A 47 1.47 -15.99 1.32
N GLY A 48 1.90 -15.69 0.09
CA GLY A 48 1.08 -14.99 -0.91
C GLY A 48 0.96 -13.48 -0.70
N LEU A 49 1.79 -12.89 0.18
CA LEU A 49 1.85 -11.44 0.34
C LEU A 49 2.49 -10.79 -0.91
N ASP A 50 1.64 -10.19 -1.74
CA ASP A 50 2.01 -9.50 -2.97
C ASP A 50 1.28 -8.14 -3.02
N PRO A 51 1.73 -7.14 -2.24
CA PRO A 51 1.01 -5.88 -2.11
C PRO A 51 1.20 -5.03 -3.37
N ASP A 52 0.16 -4.30 -3.75
CA ASP A 52 0.23 -3.31 -4.82
C ASP A 52 0.91 -2.02 -4.35
N VAL A 53 0.66 -1.66 -3.09
CA VAL A 53 1.22 -0.51 -2.40
C VAL A 53 1.64 -0.92 -0.98
N ILE A 54 2.83 -0.52 -0.57
CA ILE A 54 3.30 -0.59 0.81
C ILE A 54 3.22 0.82 1.41
N VAL A 55 2.49 0.94 2.50
CA VAL A 55 2.38 2.18 3.28
C VAL A 55 3.23 2.02 4.54
N LEU A 56 4.20 2.91 4.74
CA LEU A 56 5.08 2.96 5.90
C LEU A 56 4.67 4.13 6.78
N CYS A 57 4.22 3.86 8.00
CA CYS A 57 3.92 4.89 8.97
C CYS A 57 5.20 5.34 9.69
N GLU A 58 5.36 6.67 9.81
CA GLU A 58 6.38 7.29 10.67
C GLU A 58 7.79 6.73 10.44
N LEU A 59 8.38 6.13 11.49
CA LEU A 59 9.75 5.61 11.54
C LEU A 59 9.88 4.21 10.94
N ALA A 60 8.81 3.64 10.35
CA ALA A 60 8.89 2.35 9.71
C ALA A 60 10.03 2.32 8.67
N VAL A 61 11.01 1.45 8.91
CA VAL A 61 12.16 1.27 8.04
C VAL A 61 11.87 0.11 7.09
N PHE A 62 12.05 0.39 5.80
CA PHE A 62 11.91 -0.59 4.74
C PHE A 62 13.21 -0.66 3.95
N SER A 63 13.80 -1.84 3.90
CA SER A 63 14.98 -2.15 3.08
C SER A 63 14.81 -3.56 2.54
N TYR A 64 14.14 -3.67 1.39
CA TYR A 64 14.04 -4.94 0.67
C TYR A 64 14.27 -4.71 -0.83
N PRO A 65 15.47 -5.06 -1.36
CA PRO A 65 15.85 -4.72 -2.73
C PRO A 65 15.08 -5.49 -3.82
N ALA A 66 14.39 -6.57 -3.47
CA ALA A 66 13.58 -7.35 -4.42
C ALA A 66 12.10 -6.92 -4.47
N GLN A 67 11.70 -5.86 -3.74
CA GLN A 67 10.31 -5.39 -3.74
C GLN A 67 9.98 -4.61 -5.01
N THR A 68 8.89 -4.98 -5.68
CA THR A 68 8.36 -4.28 -6.87
C THR A 68 7.14 -3.40 -6.57
N ALA A 69 6.55 -3.53 -5.37
CA ALA A 69 5.43 -2.73 -4.91
C ALA A 69 5.82 -1.24 -4.73
N GLN A 70 4.86 -0.35 -4.93
CA GLN A 70 5.10 1.08 -4.68
C GLN A 70 5.15 1.35 -3.18
N VAL A 71 6.19 2.05 -2.73
CA VAL A 71 6.35 2.42 -1.32
C VAL A 71 5.91 3.86 -1.10
N LEU A 72 5.00 4.06 -0.14
CA LEU A 72 4.52 5.35 0.32
C LEU A 72 4.87 5.53 1.79
N ARG A 73 5.54 6.62 2.15
CA ARG A 73 5.79 7.00 3.54
C ARG A 73 4.74 8.01 3.99
N VAL A 74 4.08 7.73 5.11
CA VAL A 74 3.14 8.63 5.78
C VAL A 74 3.95 9.59 6.63
N SER A 75 3.83 10.89 6.36
CA SER A 75 4.40 11.92 7.23
C SER A 75 3.50 12.15 8.44
N ALA A 76 4.07 12.67 9.53
CA ALA A 76 3.33 12.97 10.76
C ALA A 76 2.10 13.88 10.56
N GLU A 77 2.15 14.77 9.57
CA GLU A 77 1.07 15.71 9.23
C GLU A 77 0.02 15.13 8.27
N MET A 78 0.28 13.96 7.67
CA MET A 78 -0.61 13.37 6.68
C MET A 78 -1.89 12.85 7.34
N THR A 79 -3.04 13.36 6.88
CA THR A 79 -4.34 12.89 7.38
C THR A 79 -4.71 11.55 6.73
N PRO A 80 -5.58 10.73 7.36
CA PRO A 80 -6.05 9.48 6.76
C PRO A 80 -6.73 9.68 5.39
N ALA A 81 -7.46 10.78 5.21
CA ALA A 81 -8.08 11.11 3.93
C ALA A 81 -7.04 11.45 2.85
N ALA A 82 -5.99 12.21 3.22
CA ALA A 82 -4.89 12.52 2.31
C ALA A 82 -4.12 11.25 1.90
N LEU A 83 -3.91 10.31 2.82
CA LEU A 83 -3.33 9.01 2.54
C LEU A 83 -4.17 8.23 1.52
N VAL A 84 -5.49 8.15 1.71
CA VAL A 84 -6.40 7.47 0.77
C VAL A 84 -6.31 8.09 -0.63
N ALA A 85 -6.32 9.42 -0.72
CA ALA A 85 -6.20 10.12 -2.00
C ALA A 85 -4.86 9.85 -2.70
N GLU A 86 -3.76 9.78 -1.94
CA GLU A 86 -2.43 9.44 -2.44
C GLU A 86 -2.37 8.00 -2.99
N VAL A 87 -2.89 7.04 -2.22
CA VAL A 87 -2.96 5.63 -2.65
C VAL A 87 -3.81 5.50 -3.91
N HIS A 88 -4.96 6.19 -3.98
CA HIS A 88 -5.81 6.20 -5.16
C HIS A 88 -5.07 6.71 -6.40
N ARG A 89 -4.39 7.85 -6.29
CA ARG A 89 -3.65 8.44 -7.41
C ARG A 89 -2.56 7.50 -7.92
N ARG A 90 -1.83 6.86 -7.01
CA ARG A 90 -0.74 5.93 -7.31
C ARG A 90 -1.23 4.68 -8.03
N VAL A 91 -2.30 4.08 -7.51
CA VAL A 91 -2.96 2.92 -8.14
C VAL A 91 -3.49 3.27 -9.53
N ALA A 92 -4.18 4.42 -9.66
CA ALA A 92 -4.71 4.89 -10.93
C ALA A 92 -3.60 5.17 -11.97
N LEU A 93 -2.52 5.84 -11.57
CA LEU A 93 -1.37 6.09 -12.45
C LEU A 93 -0.73 4.79 -12.92
N ARG A 94 -0.56 3.81 -12.02
CA ARG A 94 0.00 2.50 -12.38
C ARG A 94 -0.90 1.79 -13.40
N ALA A 95 -2.21 1.80 -13.18
CA ALA A 95 -3.18 1.21 -14.11
C ALA A 95 -3.14 1.90 -15.48
N ALA A 96 -3.08 3.24 -15.51
CA ALA A 96 -2.98 4.00 -16.75
C ALA A 96 -1.68 3.69 -17.52
N LEU A 97 -0.54 3.63 -16.83
CA LEU A 97 0.74 3.26 -17.47
C LEU A 97 0.70 1.86 -18.09
N TYR A 98 0.14 0.87 -17.38
CA TYR A 98 -0.02 -0.46 -17.94
C TYR A 98 -0.94 -0.49 -19.16
N ALA A 99 -2.04 0.26 -19.13
CA ALA A 99 -2.94 0.37 -20.27
C ALA A 99 -2.23 0.98 -21.49
N THR A 100 -1.48 2.07 -21.30
CA THR A 100 -0.71 2.72 -22.37
C THR A 100 0.34 1.78 -22.98
N ILE A 101 1.08 1.04 -22.14
CA ILE A 101 2.08 0.07 -22.63
C ILE A 101 1.42 -1.05 -23.43
N ALA A 102 0.28 -1.58 -22.95
CA ALA A 102 -0.44 -2.65 -23.64
C ALA A 102 -1.02 -2.21 -24.99
N GLN A 103 -1.32 -0.93 -25.16
CA GLN A 103 -1.80 -0.37 -26.44
C GLN A 103 -0.66 -0.09 -27.43
N ALA A 104 0.58 0.03 -26.95
CA ALA A 104 1.76 0.31 -27.77
C ALA A 104 2.52 -0.96 -28.20
N ALA A 105 2.11 -2.13 -27.71
CA ALA A 105 2.67 -3.45 -28.02
C ALA A 105 1.78 -4.20 -29.03
#